data_AF-A0A5N5MDJ4-F1
#
_entry.id   AF-A0A5N5MDJ4-F1
#
_cell.length_a   1.000
_cell.length_b   1.000
_cell.length_c   1.000
_cell.angle_alpha   90.00
_cell.angle_beta   90.00
_cell.angle_gamma   90.00
#
_symmetry.space_group_name_H-M   'P 1'
#
loop_
_entity.id
_entity.type
_entity.pdbx_description
1 polymer ?
#
loop_
_entity_poly.entity_id
_entity_poly.type
_entity_poly.pdbx_seq_one_letter_code
_entity_poly.pdbx_strand_id
1 'polypeptide(L)'
;MIINGRTFKGRGLLEIDAINCIEKLYIIDFEYGSYSYRGYDIGNHFNEYGGYDCDYSLYPSKDEQYHFFRHYLQPDKPHEVSDKDLEALFIETNTYMLVSHLFWALWALIQARMSPIDFDYLGYFFLRYNEFKRQKEKACSLARSYLSGRESW
;
A
#
# COMPACT_ATOMS: atom_id res chain seq x y z
N MET A 1 -1.40 8.74 5.90
CA MET A 1 0.04 8.58 5.57
C MET A 1 0.23 8.05 4.16
N ILE A 2 0.12 8.96 3.20
CA ILE A 2 0.62 8.75 1.85
C ILE A 2 2.14 8.85 1.92
N ILE A 3 2.84 7.74 1.71
CA ILE A 3 4.30 7.75 1.48
C ILE A 3 4.45 7.99 -0.02
N ASN A 4 4.80 9.22 -0.42
CA ASN A 4 5.32 9.45 -1.76
C ASN A 4 6.71 8.82 -1.81
N GLY A 5 6.81 7.66 -2.47
CA GLY A 5 8.06 6.95 -2.69
C GLY A 5 9.00 7.75 -3.57
N ARG A 6 9.68 8.76 -3.01
CA ARG A 6 11.02 9.11 -3.50
C ARG A 6 11.94 7.97 -3.09
N THR A 7 11.94 6.90 -3.88
CA THR A 7 13.06 5.97 -3.90
C THR A 7 14.26 6.78 -4.38
N PHE A 8 15.22 7.00 -3.46
CA PHE A 8 16.50 7.57 -3.82
C PHE A 8 17.13 6.64 -4.87
N LYS A 9 17.23 7.09 -6.12
CA LYS A 9 17.96 6.39 -7.18
C LYS A 9 19.46 6.64 -6.98
N GLY A 10 20.00 6.13 -5.88
CA GLY A 10 21.42 6.09 -5.58
C GLY A 10 21.89 4.65 -5.59
N ARG A 11 22.63 4.24 -6.62
CA ARG A 11 23.44 3.02 -6.58
C ARG A 11 24.49 3.21 -5.47
N GLY A 12 24.17 2.75 -4.26
CA GLY A 12 25.07 2.64 -3.13
C GLY A 12 25.05 1.19 -2.68
N LEU A 13 26.14 0.50 -2.98
CA LEU A 13 26.53 -0.82 -2.53
C LEU A 13 26.02 -1.12 -1.11
N LEU A 14 25.16 -2.14 -0.98
CA LEU A 14 24.97 -2.83 0.29
C LEU A 14 26.19 -3.71 0.52
N GLU A 15 27.29 -3.09 0.96
CA GLU A 15 28.34 -3.80 1.68
C GLU A 15 27.84 -3.93 3.12
N ILE A 16 27.50 -5.16 3.48
CA ILE A 16 26.96 -5.54 4.78
C ILE A 16 28.15 -5.54 5.75
N ASP A 17 28.54 -4.36 6.23
CA ASP A 17 29.42 -4.26 7.39
C ASP A 17 28.56 -4.32 8.66
N ALA A 18 28.52 -5.53 9.20
CA ALA A 18 27.89 -5.90 10.44
C ALA A 18 28.52 -5.17 11.64
N ILE A 19 27.94 -4.05 12.09
CA ILE A 19 28.09 -3.55 13.48
C ILE A 19 26.77 -2.93 13.95
N ASN A 20 25.90 -3.76 14.53
CA ASN A 20 25.01 -3.52 15.67
C ASN A 20 24.56 -2.06 15.99
N CYS A 21 23.99 -1.34 15.03
CA CYS A 21 23.28 -0.07 15.26
C CYS A 21 21.82 -0.25 14.82
N ILE A 22 20.87 -0.01 15.74
CA ILE A 22 19.45 0.04 15.40
C ILE A 22 19.24 1.23 14.46
N GLU A 23 19.15 0.96 13.16
CA GLU A 23 18.79 1.97 12.17
C GLU A 23 17.35 2.44 12.44
N LYS A 24 17.18 3.74 12.69
CA LYS A 24 15.87 4.36 12.91
C LYS A 24 15.28 4.78 11.58
N LEU A 25 14.08 4.30 11.28
CA LEU A 25 13.30 4.75 10.13
C LEU A 25 12.56 6.06 10.48
N TYR A 26 12.71 7.08 9.64
CA TYR A 26 11.97 8.33 9.73
C TYR A 26 11.07 8.51 8.52
N ILE A 27 9.83 8.95 8.77
CA ILE A 27 8.84 9.24 7.72
C ILE A 27 8.82 10.76 7.52
N ILE A 28 8.88 11.19 6.26
CA ILE A 28 8.97 12.60 5.85
C ILE A 28 7.90 12.94 4.80
N ASP A 29 7.85 14.20 4.36
CA ASP A 29 6.99 14.69 3.27
C ASP A 29 5.48 14.42 3.48
N PHE A 30 4.91 15.01 4.54
CA PHE A 30 3.50 14.90 4.92
C PHE A 30 2.54 15.79 4.09
N GLU A 31 2.87 16.11 2.84
CA GLU A 31 2.06 17.01 1.99
C GLU A 31 0.65 16.49 1.70
N TYR A 32 0.48 15.15 1.69
CA TYR A 32 -0.81 14.47 1.61
C TYR A 32 -1.22 13.83 2.95
N GLY A 33 -0.59 14.25 4.06
CA GLY A 33 -0.90 13.78 5.40
C GLY A 33 -2.25 14.32 5.89
N SER A 34 -3.17 13.43 6.24
CA SER A 34 -4.47 13.78 6.81
C SER A 34 -5.03 12.63 7.65
N TYR A 35 -6.12 12.88 8.38
CA TYR A 35 -6.91 11.80 8.97
C TYR A 35 -7.49 10.91 7.86
N SER A 36 -7.23 9.61 7.96
CA SER A 36 -7.69 8.62 6.99
C SER A 36 -7.87 7.26 7.67
N TYR A 37 -8.45 6.31 6.94
CA TYR A 37 -8.54 4.92 7.36
C TYR A 37 -7.16 4.26 7.27
N ARG A 38 -6.75 3.53 8.32
CA ARG A 38 -5.44 2.86 8.34
C ARG A 38 -5.24 1.90 7.16
N GLY A 39 -6.29 1.22 6.70
CA GLY A 39 -6.22 0.35 5.53
C GLY A 39 -5.80 1.07 4.26
N TYR A 40 -6.07 2.38 4.14
CA TYR A 40 -5.59 3.18 3.01
C TYR A 40 -4.08 3.36 3.04
N ASP A 41 -3.51 3.70 4.19
CA ASP A 41 -2.06 3.90 4.30
C ASP A 41 -1.30 2.60 4.02
N ILE A 42 -1.78 1.50 4.59
CA ILE A 42 -1.17 0.19 4.42
C ILE A 42 -1.36 -0.31 2.98
N GLY A 43 -2.58 -0.19 2.42
CA GLY A 43 -2.86 -0.61 1.05
C GLY A 43 -2.10 0.23 0.02
N ASN A 44 -1.94 1.53 0.29
CA ASN A 44 -1.10 2.39 -0.52
C ASN A 44 0.37 1.98 -0.43
N HIS A 45 0.89 1.74 0.78
CA HIS A 45 2.26 1.29 0.98
C HIS A 45 2.58 0.01 0.18
N PHE A 46 1.66 -0.97 0.16
CA PHE A 46 1.83 -2.18 -0.64
C PHE A 46 1.73 -1.94 -2.14
N ASN A 47 0.88 -1.01 -2.59
CA ASN A 47 0.82 -0.63 -4.01
C ASN A 47 2.15 -0.06 -4.52
N GLU A 48 2.90 0.64 -3.67
CA GLU A 48 4.20 1.24 -4.04
C GLU A 48 5.31 0.19 -4.24
N TYR A 49 5.10 -1.08 -3.89
CA TYR A 49 6.07 -2.15 -4.21
C TYR A 49 6.25 -2.33 -5.71
N GLY A 50 5.22 -2.01 -6.52
CA GLY A 50 5.32 -2.02 -7.98
C GLY A 50 6.13 -0.86 -8.57
N GLY A 51 6.51 0.13 -7.74
CA GLY A 51 7.24 1.33 -8.17
C GLY A 51 6.52 2.15 -9.24
N TYR A 52 7.27 3.03 -9.90
CA TYR A 52 6.74 3.88 -10.98
C TYR A 52 6.25 3.09 -12.20
N ASP A 53 6.90 1.94 -12.47
CA ASP A 53 6.53 1.05 -13.57
C ASP A 53 5.25 0.25 -13.29
N CYS A 54 4.74 0.32 -12.05
CA CYS A 54 3.54 -0.40 -11.61
C CYS A 54 3.62 -1.91 -11.86
N ASP A 55 4.78 -2.53 -11.57
CA ASP A 55 4.94 -3.97 -11.65
C ASP A 55 4.26 -4.65 -10.45
N TYR A 56 2.96 -4.90 -10.59
CA TYR A 56 2.15 -5.53 -9.54
C TYR A 56 2.46 -7.02 -9.32
N SER A 57 3.42 -7.61 -10.05
CA SER A 57 3.97 -8.92 -9.65
C SER A 57 4.78 -8.83 -8.35
N LEU A 58 5.25 -7.62 -7.99
CA LEU A 58 5.98 -7.33 -6.76
C LEU A 58 5.06 -7.02 -5.57
N TYR A 59 3.73 -6.98 -5.78
CA TYR A 59 2.80 -6.73 -4.69
C TYR A 59 2.91 -7.85 -3.63
N PRO A 60 2.97 -7.53 -2.32
CA PRO A 60 3.27 -8.51 -1.30
C PRO A 60 2.21 -9.63 -1.25
N SER A 61 2.69 -10.86 -1.13
CA SER A 61 1.87 -12.05 -0.92
C SER A 61 1.08 -11.96 0.39
N LYS A 62 0.07 -12.83 0.57
CA LYS A 62 -0.74 -12.85 1.80
C LYS A 62 0.13 -13.07 3.04
N ASP A 63 1.17 -13.92 2.95
CA ASP A 63 2.07 -14.20 4.06
C ASP A 63 2.94 -13.00 4.44
N GLU A 64 3.46 -12.27 3.44
CA GLU A 64 4.22 -11.02 3.66
C GLU A 64 3.33 -9.92 4.25
N GLN A 65 2.09 -9.79 3.76
CA GLN A 65 1.11 -8.88 4.35
C GLN A 65 0.81 -9.25 5.82
N TYR A 66 0.64 -10.54 6.13
CA TYR A 66 0.39 -11.01 7.50
C TYR A 66 1.59 -10.77 8.40
N HIS A 67 2.81 -10.95 7.88
CA HIS A 67 4.03 -10.60 8.59
C HIS A 67 4.04 -9.12 8.97
N PHE A 68 3.71 -8.23 8.02
CA PHE A 68 3.58 -6.80 8.29
C PHE A 68 2.48 -6.51 9.33
N PHE A 69 1.29 -7.10 9.17
CA PHE A 69 0.15 -6.88 10.08
C PHE A 69 0.43 -7.30 11.52
N ARG A 70 1.13 -8.43 11.72
CA ARG A 70 1.53 -8.87 13.07
C ARG A 70 2.36 -7.82 13.79
N HIS A 71 3.37 -7.29 13.12
CA HIS A 71 4.24 -6.25 13.67
C HIS A 71 3.55 -4.89 13.78
N TYR A 72 2.61 -4.59 12.89
CA TYR A 72 1.81 -3.36 12.94
C TYR A 72 0.82 -3.36 14.12
N LEU A 73 0.13 -4.49 14.36
CA LEU A 73 -0.90 -4.61 15.39
C LEU A 73 -0.32 -4.80 16.79
N GLN A 74 0.73 -5.61 16.92
CA GLN A 74 1.34 -5.92 18.22
C GLN A 74 2.87 -6.00 18.11
N PRO A 75 3.57 -4.86 18.01
CA PRO A 75 5.01 -4.80 17.79
C PRO A 75 5.84 -5.59 18.81
N ASP A 76 5.43 -5.57 20.08
CA ASP A 76 6.16 -6.25 21.16
C ASP A 76 5.97 -7.77 21.14
N LYS A 77 4.87 -8.25 20.57
CA LYS A 77 4.47 -9.66 20.58
C LYS A 77 3.70 -10.06 19.31
N PRO A 78 4.33 -9.96 18.13
CA PRO A 78 3.66 -10.13 16.84
C PRO A 78 3.01 -11.53 16.67
N HIS A 79 3.55 -12.54 17.34
CA HIS A 79 3.04 -13.92 17.29
C HIS A 79 1.76 -14.14 18.09
N GLU A 80 1.36 -13.20 18.96
CA GLU A 80 0.11 -13.30 19.74
C GLU A 80 -1.11 -12.71 19.01
N VAL A 81 -0.91 -12.06 17.85
CA VAL A 81 -2.01 -11.50 17.06
C VAL A 81 -2.90 -12.61 16.50
N SER A 82 -4.20 -12.50 16.73
CA SER A 82 -5.16 -13.52 16.31
C SER A 82 -5.33 -13.57 14.79
N ASP A 83 -5.59 -14.76 14.23
CA ASP A 83 -5.90 -14.92 12.80
C ASP A 83 -7.15 -14.13 12.38
N LYS A 84 -8.09 -13.93 13.31
CA LYS A 84 -9.29 -13.11 13.08
C LYS A 84 -8.93 -11.65 12.84
N ASP A 85 -7.99 -11.09 13.60
CA ASP A 85 -7.54 -9.70 13.44
C ASP A 85 -6.69 -9.53 12.18
N LEU A 86 -5.85 -10.53 11.87
CA LEU A 86 -5.08 -10.55 10.62
C LEU A 86 -6.00 -10.59 9.40
N GLU A 87 -7.00 -11.46 9.39
CA GLU A 87 -7.98 -11.52 8.30
C GLU A 87 -8.78 -10.22 8.21
N ALA A 88 -9.22 -9.64 9.34
CA ALA A 88 -9.93 -8.36 9.34
C ALA A 88 -9.11 -7.24 8.68
N LEU A 89 -7.83 -7.12 9.06
CA LEU A 89 -6.94 -6.10 8.51
C LEU A 89 -6.56 -6.40 7.05
N PHE A 90 -6.45 -7.68 6.67
CA PHE A 90 -6.26 -8.09 5.29
C PHE A 90 -7.43 -7.63 4.40
N ILE A 91 -8.67 -7.86 4.83
CA ILE A 91 -9.86 -7.39 4.10
C ILE A 91 -9.88 -5.87 4.01
N GLU A 92 -9.65 -5.18 5.13
CA GLU A 92 -9.61 -3.72 5.18
C GLU A 92 -8.57 -3.16 4.18
N THR A 93 -7.33 -3.65 4.28
CA THR A 93 -6.19 -3.21 3.46
C THR A 93 -6.43 -3.47 1.97
N ASN A 94 -6.86 -4.67 1.59
CA ASN A 94 -7.10 -5.02 0.18
C ASN A 94 -8.32 -4.28 -0.40
N THR A 95 -9.27 -3.85 0.45
CA THR A 95 -10.36 -2.98 0.01
C THR A 95 -9.85 -1.57 -0.27
N TYR A 96 -9.07 -1.00 0.64
CA TYR A 96 -8.53 0.35 0.48
C TYR A 96 -7.38 0.46 -0.55
N MET A 97 -6.71 -0.65 -0.88
CA MET A 97 -5.80 -0.75 -2.03
C MET A 97 -6.47 -0.25 -3.32
N LEU A 98 -7.75 -0.59 -3.53
CA LEU A 98 -8.54 -0.09 -4.66
C LEU A 98 -8.70 1.44 -4.62
N VAL A 99 -8.95 1.99 -3.43
CA VAL A 99 -9.11 3.44 -3.22
C VAL A 99 -7.80 4.16 -3.53
N SER A 100 -6.66 3.58 -3.14
CA SER A 100 -5.33 4.10 -3.50
C SER A 100 -5.12 4.11 -5.02
N HIS A 101 -5.44 3.04 -5.75
CA HIS A 101 -5.32 3.05 -7.21
C HIS A 101 -6.17 4.14 -7.87
N LEU A 102 -7.43 4.30 -7.44
CA LEU A 102 -8.30 5.35 -7.95
C LEU A 102 -7.78 6.75 -7.64
N PHE A 103 -7.34 6.98 -6.40
CA PHE A 103 -6.81 8.26 -5.96
C PHE A 103 -5.61 8.68 -6.83
N TRP A 104 -4.63 7.79 -6.99
CA TRP A 104 -3.42 8.10 -7.76
C TRP A 104 -3.64 8.13 -9.27
N ALA A 105 -4.62 7.39 -9.79
CA ALA A 105 -5.06 7.57 -11.17
C ALA A 105 -5.60 8.99 -11.36
N LEU A 106 -6.57 9.43 -10.54
CA LEU A 106 -7.13 10.78 -10.64
C LEU A 106 -6.08 11.88 -10.45
N TRP A 107 -5.18 11.71 -9.49
CA TRP A 107 -4.04 12.60 -9.29
C TRP A 107 -3.21 12.71 -10.57
N ALA A 108 -2.87 11.58 -11.21
CA ALA A 108 -2.09 11.56 -12.43
C ALA A 108 -2.82 12.27 -13.59
N LEU A 109 -4.12 12.03 -13.73
CA LEU A 109 -4.93 12.70 -14.75
C LEU A 109 -4.93 14.23 -14.59
N ILE A 110 -5.01 14.73 -13.36
CA ILE A 110 -4.93 16.16 -13.07
C ILE A 110 -3.51 16.69 -13.37
N GLN A 111 -2.48 15.96 -12.95
CA GLN A 111 -1.09 16.36 -13.15
C GLN A 111 -0.67 16.36 -14.63
N ALA A 112 -1.26 15.49 -15.47
CA ALA A 112 -1.05 15.52 -16.91
C ALA A 112 -1.38 16.88 -17.54
N ARG A 113 -2.24 17.69 -16.90
CA ARG A 113 -2.60 19.04 -17.35
C ARG A 113 -1.85 20.16 -16.62
N MET A 114 -1.51 19.95 -15.35
CA MET A 114 -1.07 21.00 -14.44
C MET A 114 0.43 20.99 -14.14
N SER A 115 1.07 19.82 -14.19
CA SER A 115 2.44 19.65 -13.74
C SER A 115 3.43 20.24 -14.74
N PRO A 116 4.46 20.99 -14.29
CA PRO A 116 5.58 21.39 -15.13
C PRO A 116 6.64 20.30 -15.30
N ILE A 117 6.49 19.15 -14.62
CA ILE A 117 7.47 18.05 -14.62
C ILE A 117 7.27 17.18 -15.87
N ASP A 118 8.36 16.83 -16.53
CA ASP A 118 8.37 15.88 -17.65
C ASP A 118 8.24 14.43 -17.13
N PHE A 119 7.00 13.96 -17.06
CA PHE A 119 6.63 12.60 -16.65
C PHE A 119 5.37 12.16 -17.40
N ASP A 120 5.27 10.88 -17.77
CA ASP A 120 4.09 10.33 -18.45
C ASP A 120 2.93 10.08 -17.48
N TYR A 121 2.31 11.18 -17.04
CA TYR A 121 1.17 11.16 -16.13
C TYR A 121 -0.04 10.42 -16.71
N LEU A 122 -0.26 10.48 -18.03
CA LEU A 122 -1.40 9.80 -18.65
C LEU A 122 -1.17 8.30 -18.74
N GLY A 123 0.06 7.86 -19.05
CA GLY A 123 0.47 6.46 -18.94
C GLY A 123 0.30 5.94 -17.52
N TYR A 124 0.78 6.70 -16.51
CA TYR A 124 0.63 6.35 -15.10
C TYR A 124 -0.85 6.26 -14.66
N PHE A 125 -1.72 7.16 -15.16
CA PHE A 125 -3.17 7.05 -14.97
C PHE A 125 -3.69 5.68 -15.41
N PHE A 126 -3.35 5.25 -16.63
CA PHE A 126 -3.82 3.97 -17.15
C PHE A 126 -3.27 2.78 -16.37
N LEU A 127 -2.00 2.83 -15.94
CA LEU A 127 -1.40 1.78 -15.09
C LEU A 127 -2.19 1.60 -13.79
N ARG A 128 -2.44 2.69 -13.05
CA ARG A 128 -3.19 2.63 -11.77
C ARG A 128 -4.67 2.27 -12.00
N TYR A 129 -5.32 2.87 -12.98
CA TYR A 129 -6.76 2.64 -13.24
C TYR A 129 -7.06 1.23 -13.77
N ASN A 130 -6.20 0.67 -14.61
CA ASN A 130 -6.37 -0.70 -15.09
C ASN A 130 -6.19 -1.72 -13.96
N GLU A 131 -5.26 -1.49 -13.04
CA GLU A 131 -5.09 -2.35 -11.87
C GLU A 131 -6.30 -2.27 -10.93
N PHE A 132 -6.84 -1.07 -10.69
CA PHE A 132 -8.11 -0.92 -9.98
C PHE A 132 -9.20 -1.80 -10.60
N LYS A 133 -9.40 -1.72 -11.92
CA LYS A 133 -10.42 -2.52 -12.62
C LYS A 133 -10.17 -4.01 -12.47
N ARG A 134 -8.90 -4.45 -12.57
CA ARG A 134 -8.50 -5.86 -12.43
C ARG A 134 -8.82 -6.43 -11.05
N GLN A 135 -8.58 -5.66 -9.99
CA GLN A 135 -8.72 -6.12 -8.61
C GLN A 135 -10.13 -5.92 -8.03
N LYS A 136 -10.91 -4.97 -8.59
CA LYS A 136 -12.18 -4.51 -8.04
C LYS A 136 -13.13 -5.64 -7.66
N GLU A 137 -13.38 -6.58 -8.57
CA GLU A 137 -14.35 -7.64 -8.33
C GLU A 137 -13.91 -8.55 -7.18
N LYS A 138 -12.65 -9.02 -7.21
CA LYS A 138 -12.07 -9.88 -6.18
C LYS A 138 -12.14 -9.23 -4.80
N ALA A 139 -11.63 -8.01 -4.67
CA ALA A 139 -11.56 -7.30 -3.40
C ALA A 139 -12.96 -6.93 -2.87
N CYS A 140 -13.87 -6.44 -3.73
CA CYS A 140 -15.24 -6.14 -3.30
C CYS A 140 -16.03 -7.40 -2.91
N SER A 141 -15.86 -8.51 -3.63
CA SER A 141 -16.52 -9.77 -3.28
C SER A 141 -16.02 -10.30 -1.94
N LEU A 142 -14.71 -10.26 -1.71
CA LEU A 142 -14.11 -10.64 -0.44
C LEU A 142 -14.64 -9.79 0.72
N ALA A 143 -14.69 -8.47 0.55
CA ALA A 143 -15.24 -7.56 1.55
C ALA A 143 -16.72 -7.84 1.86
N ARG A 144 -17.54 -8.07 0.82
CA ARG A 144 -18.96 -8.43 1.00
C ARG A 144 -19.13 -9.73 1.79
N SER A 145 -18.43 -10.79 1.40
CA SER A 145 -18.49 -12.08 2.10
C SER A 145 -18.10 -11.95 3.56
N TYR A 146 -17.07 -11.16 3.86
CA TYR A 146 -16.63 -10.90 5.23
C TYR A 146 -17.68 -10.17 6.07
N LEU A 147 -18.34 -9.15 5.49
CA LEU A 147 -19.37 -8.37 6.17
C LEU A 147 -20.64 -9.19 6.41
N SER A 148 -21.10 -9.94 5.39
CA SER A 148 -22.29 -10.80 5.53
C SER A 148 -22.09 -11.91 6.57
N GLY A 149 -20.87 -12.44 6.69
CA GLY A 149 -20.53 -13.42 7.73
C GLY A 149 -20.52 -12.84 9.16
N ARG A 150 -20.53 -11.50 9.32
CA ARG A 150 -20.63 -10.83 10.62
C ARG A 150 -22.06 -10.48 11.02
N GLU A 151 -23.03 -10.56 10.11
CA GLU A 151 -24.44 -10.23 10.38
C GLU A 151 -25.26 -11.42 10.91
N SER A 152 -24.64 -12.57 11.13
CA SER A 152 -25.29 -13.81 11.63
C SER A 152 -25.17 -13.95 13.16
N TRP A 153 -25.57 -12.92 13.91
CA TRP A 153 -25.75 -12.95 15.37
C TRP A 153 -27.22 -12.89 15.75
#